data_AF-A0A9J7XMZ9-F1
#
_entry.id   AF-A0A9J7XMZ9-F1
#
_cell.length_a   1.000
_cell.length_b   1.000
_cell.length_c   1.000
_cell.angle_alpha   90.00
_cell.angle_beta   90.00
_cell.angle_gamma   90.00
#
_symmetry.space_group_name_H-M   'P 1'
#
loop_
_entity.id
_entity.type
_entity.pdbx_description
1 polymer ?
#
loop_
_entity_poly.entity_id
_entity_poly.type
_entity_poly.pdbx_seq_one_letter_code
_entity_poly.pdbx_strand_id
1 'polypeptide(L)'
;DRINSSIEQLKCLLAPEFLKQQPDSKLEKADILEVTLNFLQRHNSSSHAVNQGFSRRVGEIVHFLSKDEMKTQSQRRLLKHFQKLQTSCEQNRRKSVLPDQKTFSKDMNLNKSAIWRPW
;
A
#
# COMPACT_ATOMS: atom_id res chain seq x y z
N ASP A 1 -11.11 -24.35 13.97
CA ASP A 1 -11.42 -23.13 13.19
C ASP A 1 -10.32 -22.06 13.20
N ARG A 2 -9.38 -22.13 12.26
CA ARG A 2 -8.33 -21.10 12.13
C ARG A 2 -8.90 -19.72 11.76
N ILE A 3 -9.89 -19.69 10.86
CA ILE A 3 -10.51 -18.45 10.36
C ILE A 3 -11.18 -17.69 11.50
N ASN A 4 -11.97 -18.37 12.34
CA ASN A 4 -12.66 -17.73 13.45
C ASN A 4 -11.67 -17.18 14.48
N SER A 5 -10.60 -17.93 14.78
CA SER A 5 -9.53 -17.46 15.67
C SER A 5 -8.87 -16.19 15.13
N SER A 6 -8.56 -16.13 13.83
CA SER A 6 -7.99 -14.92 13.22
C SER A 6 -8.95 -13.72 13.22
N ILE A 7 -10.26 -13.95 13.05
CA ILE A 7 -11.26 -12.87 13.13
C ILE A 7 -11.35 -12.31 14.56
N GLU A 8 -11.35 -13.17 15.58
CA GLU A 8 -11.31 -12.71 16.98
C GLU A 8 -10.00 -11.99 17.32
N GLN A 9 -8.86 -12.43 16.76
CA GLN A 9 -7.60 -11.70 16.90
C GLN A 9 -7.66 -10.30 16.29
N LEU A 10 -8.24 -10.15 15.09
CA LEU A 10 -8.45 -8.84 14.46
C LEU A 10 -9.32 -7.93 15.33
N LYS A 11 -10.39 -8.49 15.92
CA LYS A 11 -11.26 -7.78 16.86
C LYS A 11 -10.49 -7.23 18.07
N CYS A 12 -9.62 -8.05 18.67
CA CYS A 12 -8.79 -7.64 19.81
C CYS A 12 -7.75 -6.58 19.42
N LEU A 13 -7.06 -6.77 18.29
CA LEU A 13 -6.00 -5.85 17.84
C LEU A 13 -6.53 -4.47 17.47
N LEU A 14 -7.75 -4.40 16.92
CA LEU A 14 -8.38 -3.17 16.45
C LEU A 14 -9.49 -2.68 17.39
N ALA A 15 -9.53 -3.14 18.64
CA ALA A 15 -10.53 -2.73 19.62
C ALA A 15 -10.72 -1.19 19.73
N PRO A 16 -9.66 -0.35 19.73
CA PRO A 16 -9.83 1.11 19.75
C PRO A 16 -10.53 1.67 18.50
N GLU A 17 -10.38 0.99 17.37
CA GLU A 17 -10.93 1.42 16.09
C GLU A 17 -12.42 1.09 15.98
N PHE A 18 -12.82 -0.04 16.55
CA PHE A 18 -14.23 -0.41 16.67
C PHE A 18 -14.99 0.52 17.62
N LEU A 19 -14.42 0.86 18.78
CA LEU A 19 -15.05 1.78 19.73
C LEU A 19 -15.31 3.17 19.14
N LYS A 20 -14.44 3.65 18.26
CA LYS A 20 -14.62 4.93 17.56
C LYS A 20 -15.75 4.90 16.54
N GLN A 21 -16.02 3.75 15.93
CA GLN A 21 -17.01 3.61 14.87
C GLN A 21 -18.38 3.20 15.39
N GLN A 22 -18.45 2.25 16.33
CA GLN A 22 -19.68 1.81 16.98
C GLN A 22 -19.42 1.39 18.43
N PRO A 23 -19.71 2.26 19.41
CA PRO A 23 -19.48 1.97 20.83
C PRO A 23 -20.33 0.81 21.38
N ASP A 24 -21.56 0.62 20.88
CA ASP A 24 -22.58 -0.23 21.53
C ASP A 24 -23.17 -1.34 20.65
N SER A 25 -22.64 -1.55 19.44
CA SER A 25 -23.18 -2.57 18.52
C SER A 25 -22.45 -3.90 18.61
N LYS A 26 -23.23 -4.97 18.40
CA LYS A 26 -22.70 -6.32 18.18
C LYS A 26 -21.94 -6.35 16.85
N LEU A 27 -20.61 -6.40 16.92
CA LEU A 27 -19.76 -6.53 15.74
C LEU A 27 -19.96 -7.89 15.07
N GLU A 28 -20.52 -7.88 13.87
CA GLU A 28 -20.56 -9.07 13.02
C GLU A 28 -19.20 -9.29 12.34
N LYS A 29 -19.00 -10.50 11.80
CA LYS A 29 -17.73 -10.83 11.11
C LYS A 29 -17.47 -9.91 9.91
N ALA A 30 -18.53 -9.45 9.24
CA ALA A 30 -18.43 -8.51 8.13
C ALA A 30 -17.90 -7.15 8.60
N ASP A 31 -18.46 -6.61 9.69
CA ASP A 31 -18.01 -5.35 10.29
C ASP A 31 -16.53 -5.43 10.69
N ILE A 32 -16.13 -6.52 11.34
CA ILE A 32 -14.73 -6.74 11.75
C ILE A 32 -13.80 -6.66 10.54
N LEU A 33 -14.17 -7.30 9.43
CA LEU A 33 -13.37 -7.29 8.20
C LEU A 33 -13.37 -5.92 7.51
N GLU A 34 -14.49 -5.21 7.51
CA GLU A 34 -14.59 -3.87 6.90
C GLU A 34 -13.73 -2.85 7.64
N VAL A 35 -13.81 -2.80 8.97
CA VAL A 35 -12.97 -1.91 9.78
C VAL A 35 -11.49 -2.25 9.61
N THR A 36 -11.15 -3.54 9.58
CA THR A 36 -9.79 -4.00 9.31
C THR A 36 -9.29 -3.53 7.95
N LEU A 37 -10.10 -3.68 6.90
CA LEU A 37 -9.73 -3.25 5.55
C LEU A 37 -9.50 -1.74 5.49
N ASN A 38 -10.41 -0.95 6.06
CA ASN A 38 -10.28 0.50 6.10
C ASN A 38 -9.06 0.94 6.93
N PHE A 39 -8.78 0.27 8.05
CA PHE A 39 -7.58 0.51 8.85
C PHE A 39 -6.31 0.26 8.04
N LEU A 40 -6.21 -0.89 7.38
CA LEU A 40 -5.05 -1.26 6.56
C LEU A 40 -4.90 -0.32 5.36
N GLN A 41 -5.98 0.11 4.73
CA GLN A 41 -5.92 1.03 3.59
C GLN A 41 -5.39 2.40 4.02
N ARG A 42 -5.86 2.92 5.16
CA ARG A 42 -5.35 4.18 5.74
C ARG A 42 -3.88 4.07 6.12
N HIS A 43 -3.48 2.96 6.75
CA HIS A 43 -2.10 2.74 7.18
C HIS A 43 -1.14 2.40 6.03
N ASN A 44 -1.62 1.83 4.93
CA ASN A 44 -0.82 1.65 3.73
C ASN A 44 -0.67 2.98 2.95
N SER A 45 -1.69 3.85 3.02
CA SER A 45 -1.65 5.19 2.43
C SER A 45 -0.69 6.15 3.14
N SER A 46 -0.47 6.01 4.45
CA SER A 46 0.55 6.80 5.16
C SER A 46 1.97 6.50 4.67
N SER A 47 2.24 5.24 4.31
CA SER A 47 3.47 4.86 3.59
C SER A 47 3.56 5.57 2.24
N HIS A 48 2.45 5.77 1.52
CA HIS A 48 2.45 6.54 0.27
C HIS A 48 2.77 8.02 0.47
N ALA A 49 2.30 8.66 1.53
CA ALA A 49 2.65 10.06 1.83
C ALA A 49 4.16 10.22 2.09
N VAL A 50 4.77 9.33 2.88
CA VAL A 50 6.22 9.32 3.14
C VAL A 50 7.00 9.04 1.84
N ASN A 51 6.57 8.05 1.06
CA ASN A 51 7.19 7.72 -0.23
C ASN A 51 7.05 8.84 -1.27
N GLN A 52 5.94 9.60 -1.25
CA GLN A 52 5.74 10.75 -2.13
C GLN A 52 6.68 11.89 -1.77
N GLY A 53 6.84 12.22 -0.48
CA GLY A 53 7.81 13.21 -0.02
C GLY A 53 9.25 12.81 -0.33
N PHE A 54 9.57 11.52 -0.19
CA PHE A 54 10.88 10.98 -0.58
C PHE A 54 11.12 11.08 -2.09
N SER A 55 10.17 10.64 -2.93
CA SER A 55 10.27 10.70 -4.39
C SER A 55 10.43 12.15 -4.88
N ARG A 56 9.70 13.09 -4.30
CA ARG A 56 9.85 14.53 -4.60
C ARG A 56 11.28 15.01 -4.35
N ARG A 57 11.84 14.72 -3.17
CA ARG A 57 13.22 15.11 -2.83
C ARG A 57 14.25 14.43 -3.73
N VAL A 58 14.06 13.15 -4.06
CA VAL A 58 14.93 12.44 -5.01
C VAL A 58 14.86 13.09 -6.40
N GLY A 59 13.67 13.44 -6.87
CA GLY A 59 13.48 14.13 -8.15
C GLY A 59 14.19 15.49 -8.22
N GLU A 60 14.12 16.28 -7.15
CA GLU A 60 14.82 17.57 -7.03
C GLU A 60 16.35 17.40 -7.10
N ILE A 61 16.91 16.39 -6.43
CA ILE A 61 18.35 16.07 -6.46
C ILE A 61 18.78 15.64 -7.87
N VAL A 62 18.00 14.77 -8.53
CA VAL A 62 18.27 14.35 -9.92
C VAL A 62 18.26 15.56 -10.85
N HIS A 63 17.24 16.41 -10.75
CA HIS A 63 17.11 17.61 -11.57
C HIS A 63 18.28 18.60 -11.36
N PHE A 64 18.69 18.81 -10.10
CA PHE A 64 19.84 19.66 -9.78
C PHE A 64 21.15 19.10 -10.37
N LEU A 65 21.43 17.82 -10.15
CA LEU A 65 22.63 17.16 -10.66
C LEU A 65 22.68 17.06 -12.18
N SER A 66 21.53 17.07 -12.86
CA SER A 66 21.45 17.09 -14.32
C SER A 66 21.71 18.46 -14.95
N LYS A 67 21.50 19.56 -14.22
CA LYS A 67 21.73 20.93 -14.72
C LYS A 67 23.18 21.37 -14.59
N ASP A 68 23.88 20.90 -13.57
CA ASP A 68 25.30 21.20 -13.39
C ASP A 68 26.11 20.35 -14.37
N GLU A 69 26.97 20.99 -15.17
CA GLU A 69 27.90 20.29 -16.05
C GLU A 69 28.80 19.43 -15.16
N MET A 70 28.54 18.11 -15.10
CA MET A 70 29.09 17.25 -14.04
C MET A 70 30.61 17.25 -14.04
N LYS A 71 31.17 18.05 -13.14
CA LYS A 71 32.59 18.35 -13.04
C LYS A 71 33.40 17.16 -12.53
N THR A 72 32.74 16.26 -11.78
CA THR A 72 33.41 15.18 -11.08
C THR A 72 32.79 13.81 -11.35
N GLN A 73 33.64 12.77 -11.31
CA GLN A 73 33.19 11.37 -11.43
C GLN A 73 32.24 10.96 -10.29
N SER A 74 32.42 11.53 -9.10
CA SER A 74 31.55 11.28 -7.94
C SER A 74 30.11 11.77 -8.19
N GLN A 75 29.92 12.96 -8.76
CA GLN A 75 28.59 13.46 -9.15
C GLN A 75 27.90 12.54 -10.17
N ARG A 76 28.63 12.02 -11.16
CA ARG A 76 28.08 11.06 -12.15
C ARG A 76 27.64 9.76 -11.49
N ARG A 77 28.41 9.25 -10.52
CA ARG A 77 28.04 8.05 -9.74
C ARG A 77 26.80 8.33 -8.88
N LEU A 78 26.74 9.49 -8.27
CA LEU A 78 25.62 9.93 -7.42
C LEU A 78 24.32 10.04 -8.23
N LEU A 79 24.36 10.67 -9.42
CA LEU A 79 23.19 10.78 -10.29
C LEU A 79 22.63 9.39 -10.65
N LYS A 80 23.50 8.45 -11.08
CA LYS A 80 23.08 7.08 -11.42
C LYS A 80 22.35 6.40 -10.26
N HIS A 81 22.82 6.62 -9.04
CA HIS A 81 22.18 6.08 -7.84
C HIS A 81 20.78 6.67 -7.63
N PHE A 82 20.63 7.99 -7.71
CA PHE A 82 19.33 8.65 -7.53
C PHE A 82 18.33 8.35 -8.64
N GLN A 83 18.79 8.18 -9.89
CA GLN A 83 17.93 7.70 -10.99
C GLN A 83 17.39 6.29 -10.73
N LYS A 84 18.22 5.39 -10.17
CA LYS A 84 17.79 4.05 -9.74
C LYS A 84 16.79 4.10 -8.58
N LEU A 85 16.98 5.03 -7.64
CA LEU A 85 16.02 5.25 -6.55
C LEU A 85 14.67 5.79 -7.07
N GLN A 86 14.70 6.68 -8.05
CA GLN A 86 13.50 7.25 -8.66
C GLN A 86 12.65 6.19 -9.37
N THR A 87 13.28 5.31 -10.16
CA THR A 87 12.56 4.22 -10.84
C THR A 87 11.93 3.23 -9.85
N SER A 88 12.60 2.97 -8.72
CA SER A 88 12.04 2.15 -7.64
C SER A 88 10.81 2.80 -6.99
N CYS A 89 10.83 4.12 -6.74
CA CYS A 89 9.70 4.84 -6.16
C CYS A 89 8.47 4.83 -7.08
N GLU A 90 8.66 5.05 -8.39
CA GLU A 90 7.56 5.06 -9.37
C GLU A 90 6.94 3.66 -9.57
N GLN A 91 7.72 2.59 -9.46
CA GLN A 91 7.20 1.22 -9.49
C GLN A 91 6.29 0.91 -8.30
N ASN A 92 6.64 1.40 -7.09
CA ASN A 92 5.80 1.24 -5.90
C ASN A 92 4.49 2.03 -6.03
N ARG A 93 4.52 3.22 -6.66
CA ARG A 93 3.32 4.00 -6.98
C ARG A 93 2.38 3.25 -7.92
N ARG A 94 2.89 2.62 -8.99
CA ARG A 94 2.05 1.87 -9.95
C ARG A 94 1.40 0.62 -9.33
N LYS A 95 2.03 -0.01 -8.34
CA LYS A 95 1.45 -1.16 -7.61
C LYS A 95 0.42 -0.76 -6.56
N SER A 96 0.47 0.49 -6.10
CA SER A 96 -0.42 1.06 -5.08
C SER A 96 -1.77 1.49 -5.66
N VAL A 97 -1.81 1.87 -6.93
CA VAL A 97 -3.07 2.12 -7.64
C VAL A 97 -3.73 0.78 -7.92
N LEU A 98 -4.46 0.26 -6.93
CA LEU A 98 -5.47 -0.77 -7.16
C LEU A 98 -6.48 -0.23 -8.19
N PRO A 99 -7.00 -1.10 -9.08
CA PRO A 99 -7.93 -0.68 -10.11
C PRO A 99 -9.19 -0.12 -9.48
N ASP A 100 -9.61 1.01 -10.05
CA ASP A 100 -10.89 1.67 -9.85
C ASP A 100 -12.02 0.63 -9.74
N GLN A 101 -12.87 0.79 -8.72
CA GLN A 101 -14.07 -0.01 -8.54
C GLN A 101 -15.00 0.22 -9.74
N LYS A 102 -14.88 -0.60 -10.78
CA LYS A 102 -15.86 -0.61 -11.87
C LYS A 102 -16.21 -2.04 -12.24
N THR A 103 -17.44 -2.38 -11.87
CA THR A 103 -18.24 -3.52 -12.36
C THR A 103 -17.65 -4.91 -12.17
N PHE A 104 -18.22 -5.64 -11.21
CA PHE A 104 -18.31 -7.10 -11.26
C PHE A 104 -19.07 -7.51 -12.54
N SER A 105 -18.36 -7.55 -13.67
CA SER A 105 -18.82 -8.25 -14.86
C SER A 105 -18.14 -9.61 -14.89
N LYS A 106 -18.98 -10.60 -14.64
CA LYS A 106 -18.76 -12.02 -14.78
C LYS A 106 -18.08 -12.34 -16.11
N ASP A 107 -16.79 -12.67 -16.05
CA ASP A 107 -16.17 -13.54 -17.05
C ASP A 107 -15.14 -14.43 -16.38
N MET A 108 -15.48 -15.71 -16.35
CA MET A 108 -14.60 -16.81 -15.96
C MET A 108 -13.50 -16.93 -17.01
N ASN A 109 -12.25 -16.61 -16.65
CA ASN A 109 -11.11 -17.23 -17.32
C ASN A 109 -10.03 -17.62 -16.32
N LEU A 110 -9.95 -18.94 -16.18
CA LEU A 110 -9.05 -19.75 -15.37
C LEU A 110 -7.59 -19.34 -15.59
N ASN A 111 -6.90 -18.86 -14.55
CA ASN A 111 -5.57 -19.34 -14.17
C ASN A 111 -4.98 -18.56 -12.98
N LYS A 112 -4.69 -19.30 -11.91
CA LYS A 112 -3.79 -18.95 -10.78
C LYS A 112 -4.34 -17.98 -9.73
N SER A 113 -5.36 -18.42 -9.01
CA SER A 113 -5.47 -18.08 -7.60
C SER A 113 -6.09 -19.28 -6.91
N ALA A 114 -5.33 -19.90 -6.02
CA ALA A 114 -5.73 -21.05 -5.22
C ALA A 114 -7.11 -20.75 -4.60
N ILE A 115 -8.13 -21.36 -5.22
CA ILE A 115 -9.50 -21.34 -4.76
C ILE A 115 -9.45 -21.84 -3.32
N TRP A 116 -9.91 -20.98 -2.42
CA TRP A 116 -10.14 -21.27 -1.02
C TRP A 116 -10.58 -22.72 -0.83
N ARG A 117 -9.87 -23.48 0.02
CA ARG A 117 -10.29 -24.84 0.37
C ARG A 117 -11.28 -24.77 1.54
N PRO A 118 -12.43 -25.45 1.46
CA PRO A 118 -13.28 -25.67 2.63
C PRO A 118 -12.59 -26.67 3.56
N TRP A 119 -12.77 -26.47 4.87
CA TRP A 119 -12.66 -27.55 5.84
C TRP A 119 -14.03 -28.20 5.94
#